data_AF-A0A965Z926-F1
#
_entry.id   AF-A0A965Z926-F1
#
_cell.length_a   1.000
_cell.length_b   1.000
_cell.length_c   1.000
_cell.angle_alpha   90.00
_cell.angle_beta   90.00
_cell.angle_gamma   90.00
#
_symmetry.space_group_name_H-M   'P 1'
#
loop_
_entity.id
_entity.type
_entity.pdbx_description
1 polymer ?
#
loop_
_entity_poly.entity_id
_entity_poly.type
_entity_poly.pdbx_seq_one_letter_code
_entity_poly.pdbx_strand_id
1 'polypeptide(L)'
;MIPTLPEEYREAFYERYFESEGWEREYNLSTGELRRISRYSGLNFMEILNLPYPLFLLLRKDSWIDSWMQNPGGREYLKTLWRLRQTEADVAKVRKYENGGGI
;
A
#
# COMPACT_ATOMS: atom_id res chain seq x y z
N MET A 1 9.58 -18.59 -6.46
CA MET A 1 8.55 -18.36 -5.43
C MET A 1 8.91 -17.04 -4.76
N ILE A 2 8.12 -15.98 -4.97
CA ILE A 2 8.33 -14.71 -4.24
C ILE A 2 7.97 -15.02 -2.79
N PRO A 3 8.88 -14.83 -1.82
CA PRO A 3 8.57 -15.13 -0.42
C PRO A 3 7.44 -14.21 0.03
N THR A 4 6.27 -14.80 0.27
CA THR A 4 5.18 -14.12 0.96
C THR A 4 5.57 -14.03 2.43
N LEU A 5 5.47 -12.84 3.02
CA LEU A 5 5.64 -12.66 4.46
C LEU A 5 4.78 -13.69 5.21
N PRO A 6 5.31 -14.35 6.27
CA PRO A 6 4.51 -15.22 7.11
C PRO A 6 3.28 -14.47 7.62
N GLU A 7 2.14 -15.17 7.69
CA GLU A 7 0.82 -14.58 7.95
C GLU A 7 0.82 -13.68 9.20
N GLU A 8 1.53 -14.10 10.24
CA GLU A 8 1.68 -13.40 11.52
C GLU A 8 2.23 -11.97 11.36
N TYR A 9 3.23 -11.78 10.49
CA TYR A 9 3.80 -10.45 10.23
C TYR A 9 2.85 -9.56 9.44
N ARG A 10 2.04 -10.17 8.57
CA ARG A 10 1.03 -9.44 7.78
C ARG A 10 -0.05 -8.90 8.71
N GLU A 11 -0.55 -9.73 9.62
CA GLU A 11 -1.58 -9.35 10.59
C GLU A 11 -1.07 -8.27 11.57
N ALA A 12 0.12 -8.45 12.13
CA ALA A 12 0.72 -7.44 13.02
C ALA A 12 0.96 -6.09 12.30
N PHE A 13 1.28 -6.13 11.00
CA PHE A 13 1.39 -4.93 10.19
C PHE A 13 0.02 -4.27 9.96
N TYR A 14 -1.01 -5.07 9.68
CA TYR A 14 -2.38 -4.55 9.51
C TYR A 14 -2.90 -3.89 10.78
N GLU A 15 -2.78 -4.54 11.94
CA GLU A 15 -3.22 -3.99 13.22
C GLU A 15 -2.50 -2.69 13.60
N ARG A 16 -1.22 -2.57 13.25
CA ARG A 16 -0.42 -1.40 13.61
C ARG A 16 -0.70 -0.18 12.74
N TYR A 17 -1.00 -0.39 11.46
CA TYR A 17 -1.06 0.69 10.46
C TYR A 17 -2.46 0.92 9.86
N PHE A 18 -3.42 0.05 10.12
CA PHE A 18 -4.80 0.18 9.65
C PHE A 18 -5.77 0.15 10.82
N GLU A 19 -6.58 1.21 10.93
CA GLU A 19 -7.75 1.26 11.80
C GLU A 19 -8.90 0.47 11.15
N SER A 20 -8.74 -0.85 11.01
CA SER A 20 -9.78 -1.72 10.46
C SER A 20 -10.47 -2.49 11.58
N GLU A 21 -11.79 -2.42 11.63
CA GLU A 21 -12.58 -3.26 12.54
C GLU A 21 -12.67 -4.70 12.01
N GLY A 22 -12.89 -5.66 12.92
CA GLY A 22 -12.91 -7.09 12.55
C GLY A 22 -13.93 -7.43 11.46
N TRP A 23 -15.08 -6.73 11.43
CA TRP A 23 -16.10 -6.95 10.42
C TRP A 23 -15.65 -6.54 9.01
N GLU A 24 -14.79 -5.52 8.87
CA GLU A 24 -14.32 -5.07 7.55
C GLU A 24 -13.54 -6.17 6.82
N ARG A 25 -12.94 -7.11 7.56
CA ARG A 25 -12.21 -8.26 7.02
C ARG A 25 -13.13 -9.28 6.37
N GLU A 26 -14.37 -9.40 6.85
CA GLU A 26 -15.37 -10.33 6.30
C GLU A 26 -15.96 -9.82 4.98
N TYR A 27 -15.99 -8.50 4.77
CA TYR A 27 -16.56 -7.86 3.58
C TYR A 27 -15.52 -7.65 2.47
N ASN A 28 -14.66 -8.64 2.24
CA ASN A 28 -13.70 -8.57 1.14
C ASN A 28 -14.37 -8.97 -0.19
N LEU A 29 -14.33 -8.06 -1.16
CA LEU A 29 -14.91 -8.29 -2.48
C LEU A 29 -13.92 -9.10 -3.31
N SER A 30 -14.29 -10.32 -3.68
CA SER A 30 -13.50 -11.21 -4.54
C SER A 30 -13.10 -10.57 -5.88
N THR A 31 -13.92 -9.64 -6.40
CA THR A 31 -13.69 -8.88 -7.63
C THR A 31 -13.15 -7.47 -7.37
N GLY A 32 -12.80 -7.14 -6.12
CA GLY A 32 -12.38 -5.81 -5.71
C GLY A 32 -11.14 -5.32 -6.47
N GLU A 33 -10.19 -6.21 -6.73
CA GLU A 33 -9.00 -5.91 -7.54
C GLU A 33 -9.36 -5.59 -9.00
N LEU A 34 -10.17 -6.43 -9.64
CA LEU A 34 -10.61 -6.21 -11.03
C LEU A 34 -11.39 -4.90 -11.16
N ARG A 35 -12.28 -4.61 -10.19
CA ARG A 35 -13.02 -3.34 -10.15
C ARG A 35 -12.09 -2.13 -10.04
N ARG A 36 -11.05 -2.22 -9.20
CA ARG A 36 -10.07 -1.14 -9.02
C ARG A 36 -9.28 -0.88 -10.30
N ILE A 37 -8.78 -1.95 -10.93
CA ILE A 37 -8.05 -1.87 -12.20
C ILE A 37 -8.95 -1.28 -13.29
N SER A 38 -10.20 -1.73 -13.36
CA SER A 38 -11.20 -1.24 -14.31
C SER A 38 -11.47 0.26 -14.14
N ARG A 39 -11.67 0.72 -12.90
CA ARG A 39 -11.85 2.16 -12.60
C ARG A 39 -10.64 3.01 -12.98
N TYR A 40 -9.43 2.49 -12.76
CA TYR A 40 -8.19 3.19 -13.06
C TYR A 40 -7.88 3.26 -14.56
N SER A 41 -8.05 2.15 -15.28
CA SER A 41 -7.63 1.99 -16.69
C SER A 41 -8.75 2.22 -17.72
N GLY A 42 -10.02 2.18 -17.29
CA GLY A 42 -11.18 2.20 -18.18
C GLY A 42 -11.49 0.86 -18.85
N LEU A 43 -10.67 -0.17 -18.64
CA LEU A 43 -10.88 -1.50 -19.21
C LEU A 43 -12.03 -2.23 -18.50
N ASN A 44 -12.76 -3.05 -19.24
CA ASN A 44 -13.74 -3.98 -18.67
C ASN A 44 -13.06 -5.24 -18.11
N PHE A 45 -13.81 -6.06 -17.37
CA PHE A 45 -13.22 -7.22 -16.67
C PHE A 45 -12.65 -8.27 -17.63
N MET A 46 -13.28 -8.47 -18.79
CA MET A 46 -12.80 -9.44 -19.78
C MET A 46 -11.51 -8.96 -20.43
N GLU A 47 -11.38 -7.67 -20.70
CA GLU A 47 -10.13 -7.07 -21.20
C GLU A 47 -9.00 -7.24 -20.19
N ILE A 48 -9.27 -6.96 -18.91
CA ILE A 48 -8.28 -7.10 -17.82
C ILE A 48 -7.79 -8.54 -17.69
N LEU A 49 -8.71 -9.50 -17.72
CA LEU A 49 -8.38 -10.93 -17.59
C LEU A 49 -7.62 -11.48 -18.81
N ASN A 50 -7.72 -10.82 -19.96
CA ASN A 50 -6.99 -11.18 -21.18
C ASN A 50 -5.67 -10.41 -21.35
N LEU A 51 -5.28 -9.56 -20.39
CA LEU A 51 -4.02 -8.84 -20.47
C LEU A 51 -2.82 -9.79 -20.37
N PRO A 52 -1.72 -9.51 -21.09
CA PRO A 52 -0.42 -10.08 -20.78
C PRO A 52 -0.09 -9.88 -19.29
N TYR A 53 0.39 -10.94 -18.64
CA TYR A 53 0.64 -10.95 -17.20
C TYR A 53 1.46 -9.74 -16.68
N PRO A 54 2.52 -9.27 -17.37
CA PRO A 54 3.24 -8.07 -16.93
C PRO A 54 2.38 -6.81 -16.91
N LEU A 55 1.49 -6.63 -17.88
CA LEU A 55 0.58 -5.48 -17.94
C LEU A 55 -0.49 -5.56 -16.86
N PHE A 56 -1.01 -6.76 -16.60
CA PHE A 56 -1.91 -7.00 -15.47
C PHE A 56 -1.25 -6.59 -14.14
N LEU A 57 -0.02 -7.03 -13.89
CA LEU A 57 0.71 -6.68 -12.66
C LEU A 57 1.00 -5.18 -12.55
N LEU A 58 1.35 -4.53 -13.66
CA LEU A 58 1.58 -3.09 -13.71
C LEU A 58 0.31 -2.32 -13.32
N LEU A 59 -0.81 -2.59 -13.99
CA LEU A 59 -2.09 -1.94 -13.72
C LEU A 59 -2.62 -2.25 -12.32
N ARG A 60 -2.42 -3.47 -11.83
CA ARG A 60 -2.76 -3.84 -10.45
C ARG A 60 -2.00 -2.95 -9.45
N LYS A 61 -0.70 -2.74 -9.65
CA LYS A 61 0.11 -1.89 -8.77
C LYS A 61 -0.31 -0.43 -8.86
N ASP A 62 -0.45 0.10 -10.07
CA ASP A 62 -0.72 1.53 -10.27
C ASP A 62 -2.15 1.90 -9.81
N SER A 63 -3.15 1.05 -10.10
CA SER A 63 -4.51 1.25 -9.59
C SER A 63 -4.60 1.17 -8.07
N TRP A 64 -3.75 0.37 -7.42
CA TRP A 64 -3.67 0.32 -5.96
C TRP A 64 -3.10 1.63 -5.41
N ILE A 65 -1.99 2.12 -5.96
CA ILE A 65 -1.38 3.41 -5.54
C ILE A 65 -2.36 4.56 -5.76
N ASP A 66 -3.01 4.63 -6.92
CA ASP A 66 -4.00 5.66 -7.24
C ASP A 66 -5.15 5.66 -6.23
N SER A 67 -5.67 4.48 -5.86
CA SER A 67 -6.76 4.37 -4.86
C SER A 67 -6.38 4.94 -3.49
N TRP A 68 -5.11 4.83 -3.08
CA TRP A 68 -4.61 5.41 -1.84
C TRP A 68 -4.29 6.90 -1.97
N MET A 69 -3.82 7.36 -3.13
CA MET A 69 -3.51 8.77 -3.38
C MET A 69 -4.74 9.68 -3.39
N GLN A 70 -5.91 9.12 -3.72
CA GLN A 70 -7.20 9.83 -3.75
C GLN A 70 -7.76 10.13 -2.34
N ASN A 71 -7.34 9.40 -1.31
CA ASN A 71 -7.79 9.62 0.07
C ASN A 71 -6.70 10.32 0.91
N PRO A 72 -7.01 11.39 1.68
CA PRO A 72 -6.05 12.02 2.58
C PRO A 72 -5.34 11.05 3.54
N GLY A 73 -6.08 10.14 4.18
CA GLY A 73 -5.50 9.11 5.07
C GLY A 73 -4.64 8.11 4.29
N GLY A 74 -5.07 7.75 3.08
CA GLY A 74 -4.30 6.89 2.19
C GLY A 74 -2.97 7.50 1.74
N ARG A 75 -2.94 8.82 1.52
CA ARG A 75 -1.71 9.54 1.18
C ARG A 75 -0.71 9.53 2.35
N GLU A 76 -1.16 9.70 3.59
CA GLU A 76 -0.30 9.59 4.77
C GLU A 76 0.22 8.16 4.98
N TYR A 77 -0.60 7.16 4.68
CA TYR A 77 -0.17 5.76 4.65
C TYR A 77 0.95 5.53 3.60
N LEU A 78 0.78 6.01 2.37
CA LEU A 78 1.81 5.91 1.34
C LEU A 78 3.11 6.64 1.72
N LYS A 79 3.01 7.80 2.40
CA LYS A 79 4.18 8.50 2.95
C LYS A 79 4.88 7.66 4.02
N THR A 80 4.14 6.94 4.85
CA THR A 80 4.70 6.05 5.86
C THR A 80 5.45 4.89 5.22
N LEU A 81 4.86 4.24 4.20
CA LEU A 81 5.57 3.22 3.42
C LEU A 81 6.83 3.77 2.74
N TRP A 82 6.75 4.97 2.16
CA TRP A 82 7.90 5.63 1.56
C TRP A 82 9.02 5.90 2.56
N ARG A 83 8.68 6.32 3.80
CA ARG A 83 9.63 6.50 4.90
C ARG A 83 10.26 5.17 5.33
N LEU A 84 9.47 4.12 5.49
CA LEU A 84 9.97 2.79 5.88
C LEU A 84 10.93 2.20 4.85
N ARG A 85 10.75 2.54 3.57
CA ARG A 85 11.65 2.12 2.49
C ARG A 85 12.99 2.87 2.50
N GLN A 86 13.08 4.04 3.15
CA GLN A 86 14.35 4.76 3.26
C GLN A 86 15.29 3.95 4.16
N THR A 87 16.33 3.37 3.57
CA THR A 87 17.37 2.62 4.30
C THR A 87 18.47 3.53 4.84
N GLU A 88 18.55 4.77 4.35
CA GLU A 88 19.49 5.76 4.87
C GLU A 88 18.83 6.51 6.03
N ALA A 89 19.48 6.47 7.20
CA ALA A 89 19.05 7.24 8.35
C ALA A 89 19.10 8.74 8.00
N ASP A 90 18.03 9.47 8.32
CA ASP A 90 17.98 10.94 8.20
C ASP A 90 18.87 11.57 9.28
N VAL A 91 20.19 11.44 9.09
CA VAL A 91 21.25 11.89 10.00
C VAL A 91 21.18 13.39 10.24
N ALA A 92 20.59 14.15 9.33
CA ALA A 92 20.39 15.59 9.48
C ALA A 92 19.36 15.92 10.57
N LYS A 93 18.25 15.16 10.65
CA LYS A 93 17.29 15.29 11.75
C LYS A 93 17.83 14.80 13.09
N VAL A 94 18.57 13.68 13.09
CA VAL A 94 19.23 13.18 14.30
C VAL A 94 20.20 14.24 14.86
N ARG A 95 21.07 14.80 14.02
CA ARG A 95 22.00 15.87 14.42
C ARG A 95 21.29 17.15 14.88
N LYS A 96 20.14 17.51 14.31
CA LYS A 96 19.35 18.67 14.79
C LYS A 96 18.69 18.41 16.14
N TYR A 97 18.26 17.18 16.41
CA TYR A 97 17.74 16.78 17.71
C TYR A 97 18.84 16.78 18.78
N GLU A 98 20.02 16.21 18.47
CA GLU A 98 21.19 16.23 19.36
C GLU A 98 21.71 17.64 19.63
N ASN A 99 21.73 18.52 18.62
CA ASN A 99 22.20 19.90 18.78
C ASN A 99 21.13 20.87 19.34
N GLY A 100 19.87 20.45 19.45
CA GLY A 100 18.73 21.33 19.76
C GLY A 100 17.93 20.98 21.03
N GLY A 101 18.28 19.91 21.75
CA GLY A 101 17.47 19.43 22.88
C GLY A 101 18.17 18.45 23.81
N GLY A 102 19.46 18.67 24.08
CA GLY A 102 20.26 17.90 25.03
C GLY A 102 20.78 18.72 26.21
N ILE A 103 19.98 19.65 26.76
CA ILE A 103 20.01 20.17 28.14
C ILE A 103 18.56 20.51 28.53
#